data_AF-Q310L0-F1
#
_entry.id   AF-Q310L0-F1
#
_cell.length_a   1.000
_cell.length_b   1.000
_cell.length_c   1.000
_cell.angle_alpha   90.00
_cell.angle_beta   90.00
_cell.angle_gamma   90.00
#
_symmetry.space_group_name_H-M   'P 1'
#
loop_
_entity.id
_entity.type
_entity.pdbx_description
1 polymer ?
#
loop_
_entity_poly.entity_id
_entity_poly.type
_entity_poly.pdbx_seq_one_letter_code
_entity_poly.pdbx_strand_id
1 'polypeptide(L)'
;MRRTALLMLILLLSGCAAGGSVPAEEAELYREKALAASVRVYENVTPDQALQAAETVLTLADPQDMSITRKKHGIAGTREFFRYLVVTAAAGTDYWTVNAVPAENGTRVQVIATGKEAYVLGPQTGAEPVADNSILQEDMVLSQALYTLFFERLDYLLGRSATWPDCKTAAKTTAERGLLGDIDMLCGRGTADKLPSDQ
;
A
#
# COMPACT_ATOMS: atom_id res chain seq x y z
N MET A 1 -39.13 36.02 -37.70
CA MET A 1 -39.08 34.81 -36.84
C MET A 1 -38.14 33.77 -37.43
N ARG A 2 -36.82 33.96 -37.37
CA ARG A 2 -35.84 32.98 -37.88
C ARG A 2 -34.41 33.14 -37.33
N ARG A 3 -34.24 33.89 -36.24
CA ARG A 3 -32.92 34.23 -35.66
C ARG A 3 -32.76 33.87 -34.17
N THR A 4 -33.81 33.38 -33.51
CA THR A 4 -33.80 33.06 -32.07
C THR A 4 -33.59 31.58 -31.75
N ALA A 5 -33.57 30.69 -32.74
CA ALA A 5 -33.44 29.24 -32.52
C ALA A 5 -31.99 28.72 -32.53
N LEU A 6 -31.00 29.54 -32.89
CA LEU A 6 -29.62 29.07 -33.06
C LEU A 6 -28.73 29.27 -31.82
N LEU A 7 -29.19 30.05 -30.83
CA LEU A 7 -28.42 30.34 -29.60
C LEU A 7 -28.69 29.35 -28.45
N MET A 8 -29.70 28.49 -28.55
CA MET A 8 -30.02 27.49 -27.52
C MET A 8 -29.33 26.13 -27.70
N LEU A 9 -28.56 25.93 -28.79
CA LEU A 9 -27.94 24.63 -29.09
C LEU A 9 -26.46 24.52 -28.66
N ILE A 10 -25.84 25.61 -28.20
CA ILE A 10 -24.41 25.63 -27.83
C ILE A 10 -24.20 25.34 -26.33
N LEU A 11 -25.26 25.28 -25.52
CA LEU A 11 -25.18 25.04 -24.07
C LEU A 11 -25.22 23.56 -23.63
N LEU A 12 -25.26 22.61 -24.57
CA LEU A 12 -25.38 21.17 -24.27
C LEU A 12 -24.09 20.36 -24.48
N LEU A 13 -22.93 21.01 -24.69
CA LEU A 13 -21.66 20.34 -25.02
C LEU A 13 -20.63 20.29 -23.88
N SER A 14 -20.94 20.74 -22.66
CA SER A 14 -20.02 20.64 -21.50
C SER A 14 -20.26 19.38 -20.66
N GLY A 15 -20.35 18.22 -21.32
CA GLY A 15 -20.75 16.94 -20.70
C GLY A 15 -19.82 15.77 -21.01
N CYS A 16 -18.51 15.98 -21.07
CA CYS A 16 -17.52 14.90 -21.04
C CYS A 16 -16.52 15.15 -19.91
N ALA A 17 -17.00 15.10 -18.66
CA ALA A 17 -16.14 14.89 -17.50
C ALA A 17 -16.25 13.43 -17.07
N ALA A 18 -15.73 12.52 -17.89
CA ALA A 18 -15.62 11.10 -17.57
C ALA A 18 -14.14 10.77 -17.38
N GLY A 19 -13.75 10.57 -16.13
CA GLY A 19 -12.39 10.26 -15.69
C GLY A 19 -11.81 11.35 -14.80
N GLY A 20 -12.29 11.45 -13.56
CA GLY A 20 -11.67 12.31 -12.56
C GLY A 20 -10.26 11.82 -12.27
N SER A 21 -9.27 12.42 -12.94
CA SER A 21 -7.88 12.29 -12.54
C SER A 21 -7.69 13.11 -11.26
N VAL A 22 -7.01 12.52 -10.27
CA VAL A 22 -6.55 13.26 -9.09
C VAL A 22 -5.78 14.48 -9.59
N PRO A 23 -6.07 15.71 -9.10
CA PRO A 23 -5.32 16.89 -9.47
C PRO A 23 -3.81 16.65 -9.30
N ALA A 24 -2.99 17.12 -10.24
CA ALA A 24 -1.54 16.88 -10.21
C ALA A 24 -0.89 17.32 -8.88
N GLU A 25 -1.35 18.44 -8.31
CA GLU A 25 -0.90 18.92 -7.00
C GLU A 25 -1.18 17.92 -5.86
N GLU A 26 -2.35 17.29 -5.88
CA GLU A 26 -2.72 16.28 -4.89
C GLU A 26 -1.90 15.00 -5.09
N ALA A 27 -1.66 14.58 -6.34
CA ALA A 27 -0.81 13.42 -6.63
C ALA A 27 0.64 13.61 -6.14
N GLU A 28 1.22 14.80 -6.32
CA GLU A 28 2.55 15.12 -5.80
C GLU A 28 2.59 15.12 -4.27
N LEU A 29 1.55 15.67 -3.61
CA LEU A 29 1.45 15.62 -2.15
C LEU A 29 1.46 14.17 -1.62
N TYR A 30 0.68 13.27 -2.23
CA TYR A 30 0.67 11.84 -1.87
C TYR A 30 2.06 11.23 -2.00
N ARG A 31 2.76 11.53 -3.10
CA ARG A 31 4.12 11.06 -3.35
C ARG A 31 5.12 11.55 -2.31
N GLU A 32 5.12 12.84 -2.01
CA GLU A 32 6.01 13.41 -0.99
C GLU A 32 5.77 12.79 0.40
N LYS A 33 4.51 12.66 0.81
CA LYS A 33 4.15 12.07 2.10
C LYS A 33 4.53 10.60 2.19
N ALA A 34 4.32 9.84 1.11
CA ALA A 34 4.72 8.44 1.03
C ALA A 34 6.25 8.28 1.11
N LEU A 35 7.03 9.07 0.35
CA LEU A 35 8.49 9.05 0.38
C LEU A 35 9.07 9.45 1.75
N ALA A 36 8.47 10.44 2.41
CA ALA A 36 8.88 10.84 3.75
C ALA A 36 8.59 9.74 4.79
N ALA A 37 7.44 9.07 4.67
CA ALA A 37 7.05 8.00 5.58
C ALA A 37 7.82 6.69 5.32
N SER A 38 8.40 6.51 4.13
CA SER A 38 9.06 5.26 3.71
C SER A 38 10.50 5.11 4.22
N VAL A 39 11.00 6.07 5.00
CA VAL A 39 12.35 6.04 5.55
C VAL A 39 12.38 6.44 7.02
N ARG A 40 13.16 5.71 7.82
CA ARG A 40 13.45 6.04 9.22
C ARG A 40 14.91 5.77 9.58
N VAL A 41 15.44 6.49 10.55
CA VAL A 41 16.75 6.23 11.14
C VAL A 41 16.53 5.70 12.56
N TYR A 42 17.16 4.57 12.86
CA TYR A 42 17.13 3.92 14.16
C TYR A 42 18.50 4.03 14.82
N GLU A 43 18.58 4.76 15.91
CA GLU A 43 19.80 4.85 16.72
C GLU A 43 20.08 3.52 17.43
N ASN A 44 21.35 3.18 17.62
CA ASN A 44 21.80 2.00 18.37
C ASN A 44 21.19 0.66 17.90
N VAL A 45 20.74 0.60 16.64
CA VAL A 45 20.23 -0.60 15.98
C VAL A 45 21.16 -0.92 14.83
N THR A 46 21.61 -2.17 14.72
CA THR A 46 22.43 -2.62 13.60
C THR A 46 21.57 -2.89 12.36
N PRO A 47 22.15 -2.86 11.14
CA PRO A 47 21.39 -3.21 9.94
C PRO A 47 20.74 -4.59 10.02
N ASP A 48 21.44 -5.58 10.58
CA ASP A 48 20.92 -6.94 10.72
C ASP A 48 19.73 -7.02 11.68
N GLN A 49 19.78 -6.30 12.81
CA GLN A 49 18.64 -6.22 13.73
C GLN A 49 17.42 -5.57 13.07
N ALA A 50 17.63 -4.48 12.33
CA ALA A 50 16.56 -3.82 11.59
C ALA A 50 15.95 -4.74 10.51
N LEU A 51 16.78 -5.46 9.75
CA LEU A 51 16.31 -6.37 8.70
C LEU A 51 15.61 -7.61 9.28
N GLN A 52 16.08 -8.14 10.40
CA GLN A 52 15.40 -9.24 11.09
C GLN A 52 14.02 -8.81 11.59
N ALA A 53 13.92 -7.64 12.21
CA ALA A 53 12.64 -7.11 12.65
C ALA A 53 11.71 -6.80 11.46
N ALA A 54 12.23 -6.25 10.36
CA ALA A 54 11.47 -6.00 9.14
C ALA A 54 10.94 -7.30 8.50
N GLU A 55 11.75 -8.35 8.46
CA GLU A 55 11.32 -9.68 8.02
C GLU A 55 10.18 -10.20 8.90
N THR A 56 10.27 -10.05 10.22
CA THR A 56 9.17 -10.40 11.13
C THR A 56 7.90 -9.60 10.86
N VAL A 57 7.99 -8.28 10.59
CA VAL A 57 6.82 -7.46 10.22
C VAL A 57 6.12 -8.02 8.97
N LEU A 58 6.89 -8.30 7.91
CA LEU A 58 6.34 -8.77 6.65
C LEU A 58 5.76 -10.19 6.76
N THR A 59 6.46 -11.10 7.46
CA THR A 59 5.96 -12.46 7.70
C THR A 59 4.68 -12.46 8.54
N LEU A 60 4.57 -11.58 9.55
CA LEU A 60 3.35 -11.47 10.36
C LEU A 60 2.15 -10.91 9.57
N ALA A 61 2.39 -10.12 8.53
CA ALA A 61 1.32 -9.56 7.71
C ALA A 61 0.55 -10.65 6.94
N ASP A 62 1.23 -11.70 6.48
CA ASP A 62 0.60 -12.87 5.88
C ASP A 62 1.52 -14.11 5.94
N PRO A 63 1.50 -14.87 7.04
CA PRO A 63 2.46 -15.96 7.24
C PRO A 63 2.33 -17.12 6.26
N GLN A 64 1.20 -17.24 5.56
CA GLN A 64 0.95 -18.34 4.63
C GLN A 64 1.45 -18.00 3.22
N ASP A 65 1.28 -16.74 2.81
CA ASP A 65 1.53 -16.31 1.43
C ASP A 65 2.75 -15.38 1.29
N MET A 66 3.38 -14.95 2.39
CA MET A 66 4.59 -14.14 2.37
C MET A 66 5.85 -15.00 2.17
N SER A 67 6.64 -14.65 1.16
CA SER A 67 7.98 -15.18 0.93
C SER A 67 9.04 -14.08 1.07
N ILE A 68 10.16 -14.38 1.73
CA ILE A 68 11.23 -13.42 1.99
C ILE A 68 12.56 -13.93 1.43
N THR A 69 13.26 -13.07 0.69
CA THR A 69 14.63 -13.31 0.21
C THR A 69 15.58 -12.30 0.82
N ARG A 70 16.60 -12.78 1.54
CA ARG A 70 17.66 -11.91 2.08
C ARG A 70 18.67 -11.50 1.01
N LYS A 71 19.11 -10.24 1.07
CA LYS A 71 20.14 -9.62 0.24
C LYS A 71 21.23 -9.04 1.15
N LYS A 72 22.38 -8.67 0.59
CA LYS A 72 23.53 -8.15 1.37
C LYS A 72 23.20 -6.96 2.28
N HIS A 73 22.31 -6.07 1.84
CA HIS A 73 21.93 -4.84 2.55
C HIS A 73 20.41 -4.65 2.66
N GLY A 74 19.66 -5.75 2.57
CA GLY A 74 18.21 -5.66 2.50
C GLY A 74 17.51 -7.00 2.48
N ILE A 75 16.18 -6.94 2.43
CA ILE A 75 15.30 -8.08 2.16
C ILE A 75 14.34 -7.70 1.04
N ALA A 76 13.91 -8.70 0.29
CA ALA A 76 12.80 -8.59 -0.65
C ALA A 76 11.69 -9.52 -0.20
N GLY A 77 10.47 -8.99 -0.06
CA GLY A 77 9.28 -9.75 0.25
C GLY A 77 8.35 -9.84 -0.95
N THR A 78 7.69 -10.98 -1.12
CA THR A 78 6.65 -11.17 -2.12
C THR A 78 5.47 -11.86 -1.46
N ARG A 79 4.27 -11.28 -1.60
CA ARG A 79 3.02 -11.87 -1.14
C ARG A 79 2.05 -11.99 -2.30
N GLU A 80 1.59 -13.21 -2.58
CA GLU A 80 0.45 -13.42 -3.47
C GLU A 80 -0.84 -13.26 -2.67
N PHE A 81 -1.88 -12.70 -3.28
CA PHE A 81 -3.18 -12.59 -2.62
C PHE A 81 -4.32 -12.91 -3.58
N PHE A 82 -5.41 -13.44 -3.01
CA PHE A 82 -6.67 -13.65 -3.70
C PHE A 82 -7.84 -13.20 -2.81
N ARG A 83 -8.69 -12.34 -3.34
CA ARG A 83 -9.88 -11.80 -2.68
C ARG A 83 -11.11 -12.20 -3.47
N TYR A 84 -11.99 -12.96 -2.83
CA TYR A 84 -13.32 -13.23 -3.38
C TYR A 84 -14.32 -12.22 -2.83
N LEU A 85 -14.85 -11.37 -3.71
CA LEU A 85 -16.02 -10.55 -3.47
C LEU A 85 -17.18 -11.26 -4.21
N VAL A 86 -18.35 -11.38 -3.59
CA VAL A 86 -19.45 -12.25 -4.08
C VAL A 86 -19.77 -12.11 -5.59
N VAL A 87 -19.49 -10.96 -6.20
CA VAL A 87 -19.67 -10.68 -7.63
C VAL A 87 -18.37 -10.41 -8.41
N THR A 88 -17.22 -10.29 -7.76
CA THR A 88 -15.91 -10.06 -8.39
C THR A 88 -14.79 -10.77 -7.63
N ALA A 89 -13.78 -11.30 -8.29
CA ALA A 89 -12.54 -11.67 -7.61
C ALA A 89 -11.46 -10.63 -7.90
N ALA A 90 -10.50 -10.49 -6.99
CA ALA A 90 -9.27 -9.77 -7.23
C ALA A 90 -8.10 -10.68 -6.87
N ALA A 91 -7.10 -10.76 -7.74
CA ALA A 91 -5.88 -11.51 -7.49
C ALA A 91 -4.70 -10.59 -7.76
N GLY A 92 -3.62 -10.76 -7.00
CA GLY A 92 -2.46 -9.90 -7.19
C GLY A 92 -1.22 -10.38 -6.47
N THR A 93 -0.18 -9.59 -6.63
CA THR A 93 1.11 -9.79 -5.99
C THR A 93 1.62 -8.46 -5.45
N ASP A 94 1.95 -8.48 -4.17
CA ASP A 94 2.61 -7.40 -3.47
C ASP A 94 4.12 -7.68 -3.43
N TYR A 95 4.92 -6.67 -3.73
CA TYR A 95 6.36 -6.72 -3.61
C TYR A 95 6.84 -5.70 -2.59
N TRP A 96 7.79 -6.13 -1.77
CA TRP A 96 8.41 -5.34 -0.73
C TRP A 96 9.92 -5.33 -0.94
N THR A 97 10.53 -4.15 -0.82
CA THR A 97 11.98 -4.01 -0.72
C THR A 97 12.30 -3.22 0.53
N VAL A 98 13.04 -3.82 1.46
CA VAL A 98 13.54 -3.14 2.64
C VAL A 98 15.06 -3.11 2.56
N ASN A 99 15.65 -1.92 2.65
CA ASN A 99 17.09 -1.72 2.72
C ASN A 99 17.45 -1.16 4.10
N ALA A 100 18.53 -1.69 4.68
CA ALA A 100 19.08 -1.20 5.92
C ALA A 100 20.58 -0.94 5.72
N VAL A 101 21.01 0.30 5.93
CA VAL A 101 22.41 0.70 5.77
C VAL A 101 22.90 1.41 7.03
N PRO A 102 24.19 1.26 7.39
CA PRO A 102 24.78 2.00 8.50
C PRO A 102 24.56 3.52 8.37
N ALA A 103 24.28 4.17 9.49
CA ALA A 103 24.26 5.61 9.69
C ALA A 103 25.17 5.96 10.88
N GLU A 104 25.50 7.24 11.07
CA GLU A 104 26.50 7.72 12.05
C GLU A 104 26.39 7.05 13.43
N ASN A 105 25.17 6.94 13.99
CA ASN A 105 24.90 6.30 15.28
C ASN A 105 23.81 5.20 15.20
N GLY A 106 23.71 4.50 14.09
CA GLY A 106 22.69 3.46 13.95
C GLY A 106 22.46 3.01 12.51
N THR A 107 21.19 2.87 12.13
CA THR A 107 20.80 2.32 10.83
C THR A 107 19.73 3.18 10.17
N ARG A 108 19.93 3.51 8.90
CA ARG A 108 18.89 4.06 8.03
C ARG A 108 18.14 2.90 7.37
N VAL A 109 16.84 2.81 7.62
CA VAL A 109 15.94 1.82 7.07
C VAL A 109 15.02 2.49 6.06
N GLN A 110 15.00 1.98 4.84
CA GLN A 110 14.06 2.39 3.80
C GLN A 110 13.21 1.18 3.39
N VAL A 111 11.90 1.38 3.26
CA VAL A 111 10.95 0.39 2.76
C VAL A 111 10.26 0.92 1.52
N ILE A 112 10.07 0.10 0.50
CA ILE A 112 9.29 0.42 -0.70
C ILE A 112 8.37 -0.75 -0.96
N ALA A 113 7.09 -0.46 -1.19
CA ALA A 113 6.09 -1.42 -1.59
C ALA A 113 5.62 -1.12 -3.01
N THR A 114 5.42 -2.16 -3.83
CA THR A 114 4.78 -2.08 -5.14
C THR A 114 3.75 -3.21 -5.25
N GLY A 115 2.76 -3.08 -6.12
CA GLY A 115 1.70 -4.07 -6.26
C GLY A 115 1.31 -4.27 -7.71
N LYS A 116 0.82 -5.47 -8.03
CA LYS A 116 0.10 -5.76 -9.27
C LYS A 116 -1.22 -6.41 -8.87
N GLU A 117 -2.33 -5.86 -9.34
CA GLU A 117 -3.66 -6.41 -9.07
C GLU A 117 -4.44 -6.54 -10.37
N ALA A 118 -5.18 -7.63 -10.50
CA ALA A 118 -6.12 -7.87 -11.58
C ALA A 118 -7.50 -8.14 -11.00
N TYR A 119 -8.52 -7.51 -11.58
CA TYR A 119 -9.93 -7.75 -11.24
C TYR A 119 -10.55 -8.75 -12.22
N VAL A 120 -11.18 -9.79 -11.68
CA VAL A 120 -12.04 -10.70 -12.42
C VAL A 120 -13.48 -10.30 -12.14
N LEU A 121 -14.11 -9.60 -13.08
CA LEU A 121 -15.54 -9.32 -13.02
C LEU A 121 -16.32 -10.62 -13.31
N GLY A 122 -17.32 -10.94 -12.48
CA GLY A 122 -18.23 -12.05 -12.77
C GLY A 122 -18.97 -11.83 -14.10
N PRO A 123 -19.54 -12.89 -14.72
CA PRO A 123 -20.26 -12.75 -15.98
C PRO A 123 -21.43 -11.77 -15.81
N GLN A 124 -21.25 -10.55 -16.31
CA GLN A 124 -22.34 -9.62 -16.52
C GLN A 124 -23.24 -10.29 -17.56
N THR A 125 -24.51 -10.54 -17.23
CA THR A 125 -25.45 -11.25 -18.11
C THR A 125 -25.42 -10.67 -19.53
N GLY A 126 -24.83 -11.40 -20.48
CA GLY A 126 -24.76 -11.01 -21.90
C GLY A 126 -23.53 -10.23 -22.37
N ALA A 127 -22.53 -9.98 -21.53
CA ALA A 127 -21.25 -9.39 -21.96
C ALA A 127 -20.09 -10.38 -21.75
N GLU A 128 -19.18 -10.46 -22.71
CA GLU A 128 -17.93 -11.23 -22.55
C GLU A 128 -17.17 -10.70 -21.33
N PRO A 129 -16.50 -11.57 -20.54
CA PRO A 129 -15.66 -11.14 -19.44
C PRO A 129 -14.56 -10.21 -19.99
N VAL A 130 -14.71 -8.92 -19.73
CA VAL A 130 -13.66 -7.94 -20.00
C VAL A 130 -12.64 -8.11 -18.88
N ALA A 131 -11.51 -8.75 -19.19
CA ALA A 131 -10.31 -8.60 -18.38
C ALA A 131 -9.92 -7.11 -18.46
N ASP A 132 -10.12 -6.37 -17.37
CA ASP A 132 -9.49 -5.07 -17.25
C ASP A 132 -7.98 -5.32 -17.10
N ASN A 133 -7.28 -5.28 -18.23
CA ASN A 133 -5.84 -5.39 -18.32
C ASN A 133 -5.16 -4.08 -17.91
N SER A 134 -5.74 -3.29 -17.01
CA SER A 134 -4.97 -2.29 -16.27
C SER A 134 -3.96 -3.02 -15.40
N ILE A 135 -2.86 -3.43 -16.02
CA ILE A 135 -1.60 -3.75 -15.36
C ILE A 135 -1.20 -2.42 -14.73
N LEU A 136 -1.72 -2.14 -13.54
CA LEU A 136 -1.40 -0.95 -12.78
C LEU A 136 0.04 -1.14 -12.26
N GLN A 137 0.94 -0.64 -13.10
CA GLN A 137 2.26 -0.09 -12.86
C GLN A 137 3.04 -0.55 -11.61
N GLU A 138 4.28 -1.01 -11.84
CA GLU A 138 5.33 -1.33 -10.86
C GLU A 138 5.83 -0.12 -10.05
N ASP A 139 4.98 0.90 -9.88
CA ASP A 139 5.31 2.10 -9.15
C ASP A 139 5.14 1.91 -7.64
N MET A 140 5.90 2.69 -6.89
CA MET A 140 5.79 2.75 -5.43
C MET A 140 4.35 3.03 -5.02
N VAL A 141 3.82 2.23 -4.10
CA VAL A 141 2.52 2.50 -3.48
C VAL A 141 2.58 3.82 -2.73
N LEU A 142 1.74 4.77 -3.14
CA LEU A 142 1.67 6.12 -2.58
C LEU A 142 0.79 6.16 -1.33
N SER A 143 1.15 5.37 -0.32
CA SER A 143 0.43 5.32 0.96
C SER A 143 1.34 5.70 2.12
N GLN A 144 1.10 6.90 2.67
CA GLN A 144 1.72 7.34 3.92
C GLN A 144 1.30 6.42 5.08
N ALA A 145 0.04 6.00 5.13
CA ALA A 145 -0.52 5.14 6.16
C ALA A 145 0.20 3.78 6.20
N LEU A 146 0.44 3.17 5.04
CA LEU A 146 1.12 1.89 4.92
C LEU A 146 2.53 1.92 5.52
N TYR A 147 3.36 2.87 5.10
CA TYR A 147 4.73 2.98 5.58
C TYR A 147 4.79 3.38 7.06
N THR A 148 3.85 4.21 7.51
CA THR A 148 3.72 4.54 8.93
C THR A 148 3.46 3.28 9.76
N LEU A 149 2.50 2.45 9.36
CA LEU A 149 2.21 1.18 10.04
C LEU A 149 3.42 0.23 10.04
N PHE A 150 4.12 0.10 8.91
CA PHE A 150 5.33 -0.72 8.81
C PHE A 150 6.35 -0.32 9.89
N PHE A 151 6.64 0.97 10.01
CA PHE A 151 7.60 1.46 10.98
C PHE A 151 7.11 1.40 12.42
N GLU A 152 5.81 1.57 12.68
CA GLU A 152 5.26 1.40 14.04
C GLU A 152 5.36 -0.06 14.52
N ARG A 153 5.16 -1.03 13.61
CA ARG A 153 5.40 -2.45 13.89
C ARG A 153 6.89 -2.74 14.09
N LEU A 154 7.75 -2.11 13.29
CA LEU A 154 9.19 -2.21 13.44
C LEU A 154 9.67 -1.61 14.79
N ASP A 155 9.11 -0.48 15.20
CA ASP A 155 9.39 0.17 16.48
C ASP A 155 9.08 -0.77 17.66
N TYR A 156 7.95 -1.49 17.60
CA TYR A 156 7.61 -2.48 18.63
C TYR A 156 8.67 -3.59 18.73
N LEU A 157 9.04 -4.19 17.59
CA LEU A 157 10.01 -5.28 17.56
C LEU A 157 11.43 -4.83 17.97
N LEU A 158 11.75 -3.56 17.78
CA LEU A 158 13.01 -2.95 18.22
C LEU A 158 12.94 -2.38 19.64
N GLY A 159 11.84 -2.59 20.37
CA GLY A 159 11.67 -2.14 21.76
C GLY A 159 11.50 -0.63 21.93
N ARG A 160 11.18 0.10 20.86
CA ARG A 160 10.89 1.54 20.86
C ARG A 160 9.43 1.86 21.17
N SER A 161 8.54 0.90 20.95
CA SER A 161 7.13 0.95 21.33
C SER A 161 6.78 -0.22 22.25
N ALA A 162 5.92 0.04 23.24
CA ALA A 162 5.38 -1.01 24.11
C ALA A 162 4.12 -1.68 23.51
N THR A 163 3.61 -1.18 22.38
CA THR A 163 2.34 -1.63 21.80
C THR A 163 2.51 -1.98 20.33
N TRP A 164 2.04 -3.17 19.96
CA TRP A 164 1.92 -3.60 18.57
C TRP A 164 0.63 -3.04 17.97
N PRO A 165 0.68 -2.26 16.89
CA PRO A 165 -0.53 -1.82 16.20
C PRO A 165 -1.13 -2.97 15.39
N ASP A 166 -2.17 -3.59 15.94
CA ASP A 166 -3.07 -4.46 15.19
C ASP A 166 -3.78 -3.66 14.08
N CYS A 167 -4.35 -4.34 13.10
CA CYS A 167 -4.96 -3.72 11.93
C CYS A 167 -6.17 -2.85 12.27
N LYS A 168 -6.91 -3.19 13.32
CA LYS A 168 -8.04 -2.38 13.79
C LYS A 168 -7.56 -1.05 14.37
N THR A 169 -6.52 -1.09 15.19
CA THR A 169 -5.87 0.07 15.80
C THR A 169 -5.20 0.91 14.73
N ALA A 170 -4.51 0.28 13.78
CA ALA A 170 -3.86 0.97 12.66
C ALA A 170 -4.88 1.71 11.78
N ALA A 171 -6.03 1.09 11.46
CA ALA A 171 -7.09 1.74 10.69
C ALA A 171 -7.66 2.97 11.42
N LYS A 172 -7.87 2.85 12.74
CA LYS A 172 -8.31 3.96 13.58
C LYS A 172 -7.28 5.09 13.61
N THR A 173 -6.02 4.76 13.89
CA THR A 173 -4.90 5.72 13.94
C THR A 173 -4.71 6.44 12.60
N THR A 174 -4.86 5.72 11.49
CA THR A 174 -4.82 6.28 10.13
C THR A 174 -5.88 7.37 9.95
N ALA A 175 -7.12 7.07 10.33
CA ALA A 175 -8.23 8.03 10.24
C ALA A 175 -8.05 9.23 11.20
N GLU A 176 -7.67 8.98 12.46
CA GLU A 176 -7.52 10.03 13.47
C GLU A 176 -6.37 11.01 13.16
N ARG A 177 -5.29 10.51 12.53
CA ARG A 177 -4.13 11.33 12.15
C ARG A 177 -4.23 11.90 10.73
N GLY A 178 -5.27 11.56 9.97
CA GLY A 178 -5.43 11.96 8.58
C GLY A 178 -4.26 11.50 7.69
N LEU A 179 -3.77 10.27 7.90
CA LEU A 179 -2.69 9.72 7.06
C LEU A 179 -3.25 9.39 5.67
N LEU A 180 -2.50 9.74 4.63
CA LEU A 180 -2.90 9.50 3.24
C LEU A 180 -2.68 8.03 2.82
N GLY A 181 -3.62 7.47 2.05
CA GLY A 181 -3.57 6.10 1.55
C GLY A 181 -4.14 5.06 2.53
N ASP A 182 -4.05 3.78 2.16
CA ASP A 182 -4.56 2.64 2.94
C ASP A 182 -3.43 1.80 3.58
N ILE A 183 -3.82 0.79 4.35
CA ILE A 183 -2.91 -0.14 5.04
C ILE A 183 -3.05 -1.57 4.51
N ASP A 184 -3.70 -1.79 3.37
CA ASP A 184 -4.17 -3.11 2.94
C ASP A 184 -3.02 -4.07 2.62
N MET A 185 -1.85 -3.56 2.25
CA MET A 185 -0.68 -4.41 2.03
C MET A 185 -0.13 -5.03 3.33
N LEU A 186 -0.47 -4.51 4.51
CA LEU A 186 -0.12 -5.09 5.82
C LEU A 186 -1.34 -5.60 6.61
N CYS A 187 -2.54 -5.25 6.18
CA CYS A 187 -3.79 -5.45 6.93
C CYS A 187 -4.99 -5.92 6.09
N GLY A 188 -4.75 -6.42 4.88
CA GLY A 188 -5.79 -6.74 3.89
C GLY A 188 -6.91 -7.64 4.41
N ARG A 189 -8.07 -7.56 3.77
CA ARG A 189 -9.22 -8.43 4.11
C ARG A 189 -8.91 -9.88 3.79
N GLY A 190 -8.73 -10.69 4.82
CA GLY A 190 -8.45 -12.12 4.70
C GLY A 190 -7.06 -12.51 5.19
N THR A 191 -6.16 -11.54 5.42
CA THR A 191 -4.88 -11.83 6.06
C THR A 191 -5.09 -12.04 7.55
N ALA A 192 -4.56 -13.13 8.10
CA ALA A 192 -4.53 -13.30 9.55
C ALA A 192 -3.59 -12.23 10.12
N ASP A 193 -4.14 -11.17 10.73
CA ASP A 193 -3.36 -10.17 11.46
C ASP A 193 -2.75 -10.81 12.70
N LYS A 194 -1.64 -11.52 12.49
CA LYS A 194 -0.96 -12.26 13.56
C LYS A 194 -0.22 -11.29 14.45
N LEU A 195 -0.35 -11.52 15.74
CA LEU A 195 0.40 -10.80 16.74
C LEU A 195 1.79 -11.46 16.90
N PRO A 196 2.81 -10.70 17.34
CA PRO A 196 4.10 -11.28 17.71
C PRO A 196 3.99 -12.39 18.78
N SER A 197 2.92 -12.41 19.57
CA SER A 197 2.62 -13.47 20.55
C SER A 197 2.16 -14.80 19.94
N ASP A 198 1.84 -14.83 18.64
CA ASP A 198 1.28 -15.98 17.96
C ASP A 198 2.35 -16.83 17.24
N GLN A 199 3.64 -16.53 17.48
CA GLN A 199 4.80 -17.24 16.94
C GLN A 199 5.35 -18.30 17.89
#